data_AF-A0A2K3DNG0-F1
#
_entry.id   AF-A0A2K3DNG0-F1
#
_cell.length_a   1.000
_cell.length_b   1.000
_cell.length_c   1.000
_cell.angle_alpha   90.00
_cell.angle_beta   90.00
_cell.angle_gamma   90.00
#
_symmetry.space_group_name_H-M   'P 1'
#
loop_
_entity.id
_entity.type
_entity.pdbx_description
1 polymer ?
#
loop_
_entity_poly.entity_id
_entity_poly.type
_entity_poly.pdbx_seq_one_letter_code
_entity_poly.pdbx_strand_id
1 'polypeptide(L)'
;MAQPAPVHVVLGNRATVFTDAAASFQAAQSAAQAEDAAAPAWAKKMEEDLKKTMERVEGEVKKLRSELVPYRAAAARSHNKAIINDDEALLEVPAANGEVPPDFPKTRGAVKALNGQQLKNLLEAYGVKEIMRETQARRMQLGPVLGIKQA
;
A
#
# COMPACT_ATOMS: atom_id res chain seq x y z
N MET A 1 8.19 -89.02 19.75
CA MET A 1 7.92 -87.83 20.56
C MET A 1 9.23 -87.39 21.19
N ALA A 2 9.79 -86.25 20.78
CA ALA A 2 11.00 -85.66 21.38
C ALA A 2 10.94 -84.13 21.20
N GLN A 3 11.34 -83.43 22.25
CA GLN A 3 11.11 -82.02 22.57
C GLN A 3 11.93 -81.03 21.70
N PRO A 4 11.48 -79.78 21.49
CA PRO A 4 12.32 -78.73 20.92
C PRO A 4 13.34 -78.18 21.95
N ALA A 5 14.58 -78.00 21.49
CA ALA A 5 15.72 -77.47 22.24
C ALA A 5 15.60 -75.95 22.54
N PRO A 6 16.28 -75.44 23.59
CA PRO A 6 16.14 -74.06 24.05
C PRO A 6 16.81 -73.06 23.11
N VAL A 7 16.11 -71.96 22.81
CA VAL A 7 16.66 -70.81 22.09
C VAL A 7 17.53 -69.99 23.06
N HIS A 8 18.84 -70.03 22.86
CA HIS A 8 19.75 -69.06 23.47
C HIS A 8 19.64 -67.72 22.72
N VAL A 9 19.02 -66.74 23.37
CA VAL A 9 19.07 -65.35 22.91
C VAL A 9 20.46 -64.80 23.24
N VAL A 10 21.30 -64.63 22.23
CA VAL A 10 22.56 -63.90 22.33
C VAL A 10 22.22 -62.43 22.55
N LEU A 11 22.47 -61.92 23.76
CA LEU A 11 22.47 -60.48 24.02
C LEU A 11 23.67 -59.85 23.28
N GLY A 12 23.45 -59.49 22.01
CA GLY A 12 24.36 -58.66 21.25
C GLY A 12 24.49 -57.28 21.90
N ASN A 13 25.72 -56.93 22.26
CA ASN A 13 26.12 -55.71 22.94
C ASN A 13 25.37 -54.45 22.46
N ARG A 14 24.63 -53.83 23.38
CA ARG A 14 24.03 -52.49 23.23
C ARG A 14 25.03 -51.37 22.91
N ALA A 15 26.34 -51.60 23.04
CA ALA A 15 27.36 -50.57 22.88
C ALA A 15 27.56 -50.08 21.43
N THR A 16 27.32 -50.91 20.41
CA THR A 16 27.58 -50.55 19.00
C THR A 16 26.45 -49.72 18.36
N VAL A 17 25.22 -49.82 18.89
CA VAL A 17 24.06 -49.09 18.36
C VAL A 17 24.07 -47.61 18.78
N PHE A 18 24.64 -47.31 19.95
CA PHE A 18 24.77 -45.92 20.42
C PHE A 18 25.88 -45.14 19.73
N THR A 19 26.94 -45.80 19.26
CA THR A 19 28.01 -45.14 18.49
C THR A 19 27.56 -44.74 17.08
N ASP A 20 26.71 -45.55 16.45
CA ASP A 20 26.17 -45.26 15.12
C ASP A 20 25.13 -44.12 15.16
N ALA A 21 24.30 -44.11 16.20
CA ALA A 21 23.35 -43.02 16.47
C ALA A 21 24.06 -41.69 16.81
N ALA A 22 25.16 -41.73 17.57
CA ALA A 22 25.95 -40.54 17.89
C ALA A 22 26.68 -40.01 16.65
N ALA A 23 27.26 -40.89 15.82
CA ALA A 23 27.92 -40.51 14.57
C ALA A 23 26.94 -39.91 13.55
N SER A 24 25.73 -40.48 13.43
CA SER A 24 24.68 -39.94 12.55
C SER A 24 24.10 -38.62 13.08
N PHE A 25 23.99 -38.44 14.39
CA PHE A 25 23.60 -37.15 14.98
C PHE A 25 24.67 -36.08 14.75
N GLN A 26 25.95 -36.43 14.90
CA GLN A 26 27.06 -35.50 14.68
C GLN A 26 27.25 -35.18 13.19
N ALA A 27 26.98 -36.11 12.28
CA ALA A 27 26.92 -35.86 10.84
C ALA A 27 25.72 -34.98 10.45
N ALA A 28 24.56 -35.19 11.06
CA ALA A 28 23.39 -34.33 10.89
C ALA A 28 23.62 -32.92 11.47
N GLN A 29 24.32 -32.80 12.60
CA GLN A 29 24.71 -31.52 13.19
C GLN A 29 25.74 -30.79 12.32
N SER A 30 26.68 -31.53 11.71
CA SER A 30 27.67 -30.98 10.77
C SER A 30 27.02 -30.55 9.45
N ALA A 31 25.98 -31.26 9.00
CA ALA A 31 25.18 -30.89 7.83
C ALA A 31 24.26 -29.69 8.12
N ALA A 32 23.66 -29.62 9.31
CA ALA A 32 22.87 -28.47 9.77
C ALA A 32 23.73 -27.21 9.99
N GLN A 33 25.00 -27.37 10.39
CA GLN A 33 25.98 -26.28 10.42
C GLN A 33 26.50 -25.90 9.01
N ALA A 34 26.34 -26.78 8.02
CA ALA A 34 26.61 -26.46 6.62
C ALA A 34 25.43 -25.75 5.93
N GLU A 35 24.22 -25.80 6.50
CA GLU A 35 23.07 -24.98 6.09
C GLU A 35 23.16 -23.51 6.55
N ASP A 36 24.20 -23.16 7.32
CA ASP A 36 24.62 -21.76 7.55
C ASP A 36 25.49 -21.24 6.38
N ALA A 37 25.39 -21.89 5.21
CA ALA A 37 26.00 -21.44 3.98
C ALA A 37 25.38 -20.10 3.58
N ALA A 38 26.09 -19.02 3.93
CA ALA A 38 25.80 -17.67 3.47
C ALA A 38 25.29 -17.70 2.03
N ALA A 39 24.11 -17.11 1.82
CA ALA A 39 23.43 -17.12 0.53
C ALA A 39 24.44 -16.89 -0.61
N PRO A 40 24.47 -17.76 -1.64
CA PRO A 40 25.48 -17.69 -2.68
C PRO A 40 25.45 -16.31 -3.34
N ALA A 41 26.61 -15.83 -3.82
CA ALA A 41 26.74 -14.44 -4.27
C ALA A 41 25.72 -14.03 -5.35
N TRP A 42 25.25 -14.98 -6.17
CA TRP A 42 24.19 -14.76 -7.15
C TRP A 42 22.83 -14.46 -6.50
N ALA A 43 22.52 -15.06 -5.35
CA ALA A 43 21.27 -14.85 -4.62
C ALA A 43 21.25 -13.46 -3.97
N LYS A 44 22.35 -13.03 -3.35
CA LYS A 44 22.50 -11.66 -2.83
C LYS A 44 22.39 -10.61 -3.94
N LYS A 45 23.01 -10.88 -5.10
CA LYS A 45 22.90 -10.01 -6.27
C LYS A 45 21.46 -9.93 -6.80
N MET A 46 20.76 -11.07 -6.85
CA MET A 46 19.36 -11.11 -7.26
C MET A 46 18.45 -10.32 -6.31
N GLU A 47 18.68 -10.39 -5.00
CA GLU A 47 17.95 -9.60 -4.00
C GLU A 47 18.17 -8.09 -4.19
N GLU A 48 19.43 -7.67 -4.40
CA GLU A 48 19.76 -6.27 -4.70
C GLU A 48 19.13 -5.78 -6.00
N ASP A 49 19.17 -6.61 -7.06
CA ASP A 49 18.57 -6.27 -8.36
C ASP A 49 17.03 -6.21 -8.26
N LEU A 50 16.41 -7.09 -7.47
CA LEU A 50 14.97 -7.06 -7.20
C LEU A 50 14.58 -5.78 -6.45
N LYS A 51 15.36 -5.40 -5.42
CA LYS A 51 15.13 -4.18 -4.65
C LYS A 51 15.24 -2.94 -5.52
N LYS A 52 16.30 -2.82 -6.34
CA LYS A 52 16.46 -1.71 -7.30
C LYS A 52 15.30 -1.65 -8.30
N THR A 53 14.83 -2.80 -8.76
CA THR A 53 13.69 -2.88 -9.68
C THR A 53 12.42 -2.41 -9.00
N MET A 54 12.15 -2.84 -7.76
CA MET A 54 11.00 -2.37 -6.99
C MET A 54 11.04 -0.85 -6.77
N GLU A 55 12.16 -0.30 -6.31
CA GLU A 55 12.33 1.15 -6.12
C GLU A 55 12.11 1.93 -7.42
N ARG A 56 12.61 1.41 -8.56
CA ARG A 56 12.38 2.02 -9.87
C ARG A 56 10.90 1.99 -10.26
N VAL A 57 10.25 0.84 -10.12
CA VAL A 57 8.82 0.68 -10.46
C VAL A 57 7.97 1.60 -9.60
N GLU A 58 8.25 1.69 -8.30
CA GLU A 58 7.55 2.60 -7.39
C GLU A 58 7.74 4.07 -7.82
N GLY A 59 8.96 4.44 -8.21
CA GLY A 59 9.26 5.77 -8.75
C GLY A 59 8.49 6.07 -10.04
N GLU A 60 8.46 5.14 -10.99
CA GLU A 60 7.73 5.28 -12.26
C GLU A 60 6.22 5.36 -12.03
N VAL A 61 5.64 4.52 -11.16
CA VAL A 61 4.22 4.58 -10.80
C VAL A 61 3.87 5.90 -10.13
N LYS A 62 4.72 6.41 -9.21
CA LYS A 62 4.50 7.70 -8.56
C LYS A 62 4.51 8.84 -9.58
N LYS A 63 5.44 8.81 -10.53
CA LYS A 63 5.54 9.78 -11.62
C LYS A 63 4.28 9.77 -12.49
N LEU A 64 3.87 8.59 -12.97
CA LEU A 64 2.66 8.43 -13.79
C LEU A 64 1.40 8.91 -13.05
N ARG A 65 1.26 8.56 -11.77
CA ARG A 65 0.13 9.03 -10.95
C ARG A 65 0.09 10.56 -10.87
N SER A 66 1.24 11.21 -10.69
CA SER A 66 1.34 12.67 -10.65
C SER A 66 0.98 13.31 -12.00
N GLU A 67 1.43 12.74 -13.11
CA GLU A 67 1.12 13.21 -14.47
C GLU A 67 -0.38 13.08 -14.81
N LEU A 68 -1.10 12.15 -14.18
CA LEU A 68 -2.54 11.95 -14.38
C LEU A 68 -3.42 12.90 -13.56
N VAL A 69 -2.88 13.57 -12.54
CA VAL A 69 -3.66 14.46 -11.65
C VAL A 69 -4.41 15.55 -12.42
N PRO A 70 -3.80 16.29 -13.37
CA PRO A 70 -4.50 17.35 -14.12
C PRO A 70 -5.68 16.80 -14.93
N TYR A 71 -5.55 15.62 -15.52
CA TYR A 71 -6.61 14.98 -16.29
C TYR A 71 -7.77 14.53 -15.41
N ARG A 72 -7.47 13.92 -14.25
CA ARG A 72 -8.49 13.55 -13.26
C ARG A 72 -9.25 14.78 -12.76
N ALA A 73 -8.54 15.85 -12.42
CA ALA A 73 -9.14 17.11 -12.00
C ALA A 73 -10.00 17.74 -13.11
N ALA A 74 -9.53 17.75 -14.35
CA ALA A 74 -10.29 18.28 -15.49
C ALA A 74 -11.57 17.48 -15.75
N ALA A 75 -11.49 16.14 -15.72
CA ALA A 75 -12.65 15.28 -15.89
C ALA A 75 -13.69 15.49 -14.79
N ALA A 76 -13.25 15.54 -13.52
CA ALA A 76 -14.13 15.79 -12.38
C ALA A 76 -14.80 17.18 -12.48
N ARG A 77 -14.04 18.24 -12.79
CA ARG A 77 -14.60 19.58 -13.00
C ARG A 77 -15.59 19.63 -14.16
N SER A 78 -15.31 18.93 -15.26
CA SER A 78 -16.20 18.87 -16.42
C SER A 78 -17.53 18.22 -16.06
N HIS A 79 -17.49 17.09 -15.35
CA HIS A 79 -18.68 16.44 -14.81
C HIS A 79 -19.45 17.37 -13.88
N ASN A 80 -18.77 17.98 -12.91
CA ASN A 80 -19.39 18.84 -11.91
C ASN A 80 -20.04 20.10 -12.50
N LYS A 81 -19.60 20.53 -13.70
CA LYS A 81 -20.19 21.66 -14.44
C LYS A 81 -21.55 21.35 -15.03
N ALA A 82 -21.83 20.07 -15.28
CA ALA A 82 -23.11 19.60 -15.80
C ALA A 82 -24.18 19.46 -14.71
N ILE A 83 -23.79 19.43 -13.44
CA ILE A 83 -24.71 19.26 -12.31
C ILE A 83 -25.57 20.50 -12.10
N ILE A 84 -26.88 20.30 -12.00
CA ILE A 84 -27.87 21.37 -11.84
C ILE A 84 -28.57 21.29 -10.48
N ASN A 85 -28.88 20.10 -9.98
CA ASN A 85 -29.61 19.95 -8.74
C ASN A 85 -28.68 19.89 -7.52
N ASP A 86 -29.23 20.17 -6.33
CA ASP A 86 -28.45 20.25 -5.10
C ASP A 86 -28.17 18.87 -4.46
N ASP A 87 -28.95 17.86 -4.82
CA ASP A 87 -28.82 16.47 -4.40
C ASP A 87 -27.87 15.64 -5.27
N GLU A 88 -27.53 16.14 -6.47
CA GLU A 88 -26.60 15.47 -7.39
C GLU A 88 -25.18 15.38 -6.80
N ALA A 89 -24.58 14.20 -6.98
CA ALA A 89 -23.27 13.86 -6.45
C ALA A 89 -22.14 14.53 -7.25
N LEU A 90 -21.20 15.14 -6.53
CA LEU A 90 -19.98 15.71 -7.10
C LEU A 90 -18.92 14.62 -7.27
N LEU A 91 -18.20 14.66 -8.38
CA LEU A 91 -16.94 13.95 -8.50
C LEU A 91 -15.85 14.70 -7.75
N GLU A 92 -15.09 13.95 -6.98
CA GLU A 92 -13.94 14.45 -6.22
C GLU A 92 -12.90 15.06 -7.16
N VAL A 93 -12.50 16.29 -6.85
CA VAL A 93 -11.45 17.00 -7.58
C VAL A 93 -10.16 16.86 -6.78
N PRO A 94 -9.14 16.15 -7.28
CA PRO A 94 -7.84 16.11 -6.59
C PRO A 94 -7.18 17.49 -6.61
N ALA A 95 -6.52 17.84 -5.51
CA ALA A 95 -5.65 19.00 -5.43
C ALA A 95 -4.33 18.77 -6.20
N ALA A 96 -3.44 19.77 -6.22
CA ALA A 96 -2.18 19.70 -6.97
C ALA A 96 -1.25 18.56 -6.49
N ASN A 97 -1.37 18.14 -5.24
CA ASN A 97 -0.67 16.98 -4.69
C ASN A 97 -1.27 15.62 -5.12
N GLY A 98 -2.39 15.62 -5.84
CA GLY A 98 -3.09 14.42 -6.31
C GLY A 98 -4.07 13.82 -5.30
N GLU A 99 -4.14 14.37 -4.09
CA GLU A 99 -5.05 13.95 -3.03
C GLU A 99 -6.34 14.76 -3.05
N VAL A 100 -7.42 14.15 -2.59
CA VAL A 100 -8.70 14.83 -2.41
C VAL A 100 -8.75 15.37 -0.98
N PRO A 101 -9.15 16.63 -0.75
CA PRO A 101 -9.31 17.15 0.61
C PRO A 101 -10.25 16.28 1.45
N PRO A 102 -9.93 16.03 2.74
CA PRO A 102 -10.65 15.05 3.57
C PRO A 102 -12.14 15.39 3.78
N ASP A 103 -12.51 16.66 3.75
CA ASP A 103 -13.89 17.13 3.91
C ASP A 103 -14.52 17.55 2.57
N PHE A 104 -14.23 16.82 1.49
CA PHE A 104 -14.80 17.13 0.18
C PHE A 104 -16.34 17.02 0.21
N PRO A 105 -17.07 18.07 -0.22
CA PRO A 105 -18.53 18.05 -0.24
C PRO A 105 -19.05 17.07 -1.28
N LYS A 106 -19.87 16.10 -0.86
CA LYS A 106 -20.36 15.02 -1.73
C LYS A 106 -21.41 15.47 -2.76
N THR A 107 -22.08 16.58 -2.54
CA THR A 107 -23.15 17.10 -3.42
C THR A 107 -23.05 18.61 -3.59
N ARG A 108 -23.72 19.16 -4.61
CA ARG A 108 -23.79 20.62 -4.81
C ARG A 108 -24.47 21.33 -3.63
N GLY A 109 -25.50 20.74 -3.04
CA GLY A 109 -26.16 21.22 -1.83
C GLY A 109 -25.23 21.22 -0.63
N ALA A 110 -24.36 20.21 -0.49
CA ALA A 110 -23.35 20.19 0.57
C ALA A 110 -22.34 21.34 0.42
N VAL A 111 -21.92 21.69 -0.81
CA VAL A 111 -21.11 22.90 -1.06
C VAL A 111 -21.86 24.15 -0.59
N LYS A 112 -23.18 24.20 -0.84
CA LYS A 112 -24.02 25.31 -0.40
C LYS A 112 -24.23 25.38 1.12
N ALA A 113 -24.07 24.27 1.82
CA ALA A 113 -24.19 24.21 3.28
C ALA A 113 -22.88 24.55 4.01
N LEU A 114 -21.74 24.58 3.31
CA LEU A 114 -20.45 24.89 3.94
C LEU A 114 -20.43 26.28 4.56
N ASN A 115 -20.00 26.35 5.82
CA ASN A 115 -19.78 27.61 6.53
C ASN A 115 -18.46 28.29 6.10
N GLY A 116 -18.24 29.52 6.55
CA GLY A 116 -17.08 30.31 6.17
C GLY A 116 -15.74 29.63 6.49
N GLN A 117 -15.62 28.94 7.63
CA GLN A 117 -14.39 28.26 8.03
C GLN A 117 -14.13 27.01 7.17
N GLN A 118 -15.16 26.22 6.91
CA GLN A 118 -15.06 25.04 6.04
C GLN A 118 -14.67 25.43 4.61
N LEU A 119 -15.28 26.50 4.06
CA LEU A 119 -14.91 27.04 2.76
C LEU A 119 -13.44 27.49 2.72
N LYS A 120 -12.97 28.16 3.77
CA LYS A 120 -11.57 28.57 3.89
C LYS A 120 -10.64 27.36 3.89
N ASN A 121 -10.87 26.39 4.77
CA ASN A 121 -10.04 25.18 4.87
C ASN A 121 -9.97 24.44 3.52
N LEU A 122 -11.09 24.35 2.82
CA LEU A 122 -11.15 23.69 1.51
C LEU A 122 -10.36 24.46 0.44
N LEU A 123 -10.48 25.79 0.40
CA LEU A 123 -9.69 26.64 -0.50
C LEU A 123 -8.18 26.56 -0.20
N GLU A 124 -7.79 26.50 1.08
CA GLU A 124 -6.40 26.28 1.50
C GLU A 124 -5.88 24.92 1.02
N ALA A 125 -6.68 23.86 1.16
CA ALA A 125 -6.33 22.53 0.68
C ALA A 125 -6.12 22.48 -0.84
N TYR A 126 -6.82 23.32 -1.60
CA TYR A 126 -6.61 23.50 -3.04
C TYR A 126 -5.48 24.47 -3.41
N GLY A 127 -4.78 25.05 -2.41
CA GLY A 127 -3.65 25.95 -2.63
C GLY A 127 -4.03 27.36 -3.07
N VAL A 128 -5.26 27.81 -2.79
CA VAL A 128 -5.70 29.18 -3.09
C VAL A 128 -5.01 30.15 -2.14
N LYS A 129 -4.15 31.02 -2.69
CA LYS A 129 -3.28 31.91 -1.89
C LYS A 129 -4.04 33.08 -1.25
N GLU A 130 -4.99 33.66 -1.98
CA GLU A 130 -5.75 34.83 -1.53
C GLU A 130 -7.20 34.41 -1.29
N ILE A 131 -7.54 34.13 -0.04
CA ILE A 131 -8.88 33.70 0.33
C ILE A 131 -9.67 34.92 0.82
N MET A 132 -10.81 35.17 0.17
CA MET A 132 -11.68 36.29 0.50
C MET A 132 -12.21 36.19 1.93
N ARG A 133 -12.54 37.32 2.56
CA ARG A 133 -13.05 37.32 3.94
C ARG A 133 -14.49 36.82 4.04
N GLU A 134 -15.33 37.23 3.09
CA GLU A 134 -16.76 36.96 3.09
C GLU A 134 -17.07 35.52 2.64
N THR A 135 -18.03 34.89 3.32
CA THR A 135 -18.47 33.50 3.01
C THR A 135 -18.93 33.37 1.56
N GLN A 136 -19.72 34.33 1.06
CA GLN A 136 -20.20 34.30 -0.32
C GLN A 136 -19.04 34.46 -1.31
N ALA A 137 -18.08 35.34 -1.04
CA ALA A 137 -16.90 35.49 -1.89
C ALA A 137 -16.03 34.22 -1.90
N ARG A 138 -15.86 33.53 -0.77
CA ARG A 138 -15.18 32.22 -0.73
C ARG A 138 -15.89 31.17 -1.57
N ARG A 139 -17.23 31.16 -1.54
CA ARG A 139 -18.03 30.28 -2.39
C ARG A 139 -17.87 30.60 -3.87
N MET A 140 -17.80 31.89 -4.21
CA MET A 140 -17.45 32.35 -5.56
C MET A 140 -16.09 31.81 -6.01
N GLN A 141 -15.08 31.83 -5.14
CA GLN A 141 -13.74 31.28 -5.41
C GLN A 141 -13.73 29.76 -5.55
N LEU A 142 -14.55 29.05 -4.78
CA LEU A 142 -14.59 27.60 -4.77
C LEU A 142 -15.25 27.00 -6.03
N GLY A 143 -16.23 27.70 -6.62
CA GLY A 143 -16.96 27.23 -7.80
C GLY A 143 -16.05 26.81 -8.96
N PRO A 144 -15.13 27.68 -9.45
CA PRO A 144 -14.17 27.33 -10.50
C PRO A 144 -13.26 26.15 -10.14
N VAL A 145 -12.87 26.02 -8.87
CA VAL A 145 -12.00 24.93 -8.39
C VAL A 145 -12.70 23.58 -8.50
N LEU A 146 -13.98 23.53 -8.13
CA LEU A 146 -14.81 22.32 -8.16
C LEU A 146 -15.47 22.07 -9.52
N GLY A 147 -15.47 23.08 -10.40
CA GLY A 147 -16.16 23.04 -11.69
C GLY A 147 -17.68 23.32 -11.61
N ILE A 148 -18.17 23.89 -10.52
CA ILE A 148 -19.62 24.08 -10.30
C ILE A 148 -20.05 25.46 -10.80
N LYS A 149 -21.18 25.53 -11.51
CA LYS A 149 -21.81 26.82 -11.84
C LYS A 149 -22.39 27.45 -10.58
N GLN A 150 -21.98 28.68 -10.29
CA GLN A 150 -22.59 29.49 -9.23
C GLN A 150 -24.11 29.56 -9.48
N ALA A 151 -24.91 29.28 -8.46
CA ALA A 151 -26.34 29.59 -8.47
C ALA A 151 -26.50 31.06 -8.08
#